data_AF-A0A2M7WN23-F1
#
_entry.id   AF-A0A2M7WN23-F1
#
_cell.length_a   1.000
_cell.length_b   1.000
_cell.length_c   1.000
_cell.angle_alpha   90.00
_cell.angle_beta   90.00
_cell.angle_gamma   90.00
#
_symmetry.space_group_name_H-M   'P 1'
#
loop_
_entity.id
_entity.type
_entity.pdbx_description
1 polymer ?
#
loop_
_entity_poly.entity_id
_entity_poly.type
_entity_poly.pdbx_seq_one_letter_code
_entity_poly.pdbx_strand_id
1 'polypeptide(L)'
;MERYAWEVSRAQAELGVHVQVLCEQCHVPPAENIQVHMLGQGLRKPRWLSALLFSHRVTAWVNGHPQPDTVIHSHETTGVHHITTFHGPPFARIRQSPWWKRISLRVYANLWLEERELCGP
;
A
#
# COMPACT_ATOMS: atom_id res chain seq x y z
N MET A 1 -2.01 -10.62 -3.10
CA MET A 1 -1.26 -9.46 -2.61
C MET A 1 -0.61 -9.75 -1.26
N GLU A 2 -1.35 -9.83 -0.14
CA GLU A 2 -0.75 -10.01 1.21
C GLU A 2 0.26 -11.16 1.33
N ARG A 3 -0.12 -12.38 0.89
CA ARG A 3 0.81 -13.53 0.88
C ARG A 3 2.06 -13.25 0.02
N TYR A 4 1.89 -12.63 -1.14
CA TYR A 4 3.03 -12.29 -2.01
C TYR A 4 3.99 -11.33 -1.30
N ALA A 5 3.46 -10.26 -0.72
CA ALA A 5 4.26 -9.29 0.03
C ALA A 5 5.03 -9.97 1.16
N TRP A 6 4.36 -10.87 1.91
CA TRP A 6 4.99 -11.62 2.99
C TRP A 6 6.12 -12.54 2.53
N GLU A 7 5.92 -13.33 1.47
CA GLU A 7 6.96 -14.23 0.95
C GLU A 7 8.16 -13.45 0.41
N VAL A 8 7.93 -12.29 -0.22
CA VAL A 8 9.01 -11.39 -0.68
C VAL A 8 9.78 -10.82 0.52
N SER A 9 9.09 -10.33 1.55
CA SER A 9 9.70 -9.85 2.79
C SER A 9 10.55 -10.93 3.46
N ARG A 10 10.05 -12.17 3.51
CA ARG A 10 10.79 -13.31 4.05
C ARG A 10 12.04 -13.61 3.24
N ALA A 11 11.94 -13.72 1.92
CA ALA A 11 13.07 -14.00 1.06
C ALA A 11 14.15 -12.91 1.18
N GLN A 12 13.77 -11.63 1.27
CA GLN A 12 14.71 -10.53 1.50
C GLN A 12 15.41 -10.65 2.87
N ALA A 13 14.66 -10.96 3.92
CA ALA A 13 15.22 -11.13 5.25
C ALA A 13 16.15 -12.35 5.34
N GLU A 14 15.84 -13.44 4.63
CA GLU A 14 16.70 -14.63 4.48
C GLU A 14 18.02 -14.32 3.73
N LEU A 15 18.02 -13.31 2.86
CA LEU A 15 19.23 -12.78 2.21
C LEU A 15 20.02 -11.80 3.10
N GLY A 16 19.59 -11.57 4.34
CA GLY A 16 20.27 -10.69 5.29
C GLY A 16 19.88 -9.21 5.19
N VAL A 17 18.83 -8.88 4.44
CA VAL A 17 18.29 -7.51 4.39
C VAL A 17 17.50 -7.23 5.67
N HIS A 18 17.66 -6.04 6.25
CA HIS A 18 16.81 -5.60 7.35
C HIS A 18 15.43 -5.21 6.82
N VAL A 19 14.41 -6.03 7.11
CA VAL A 19 13.06 -5.84 6.55
C VAL A 19 12.11 -5.28 7.60
N GLN A 20 11.40 -4.21 7.22
CA GLN A 20 10.28 -3.65 7.96
C GLN A 20 9.00 -3.79 7.14
N VAL A 21 7.91 -4.25 7.76
CA VAL A 21 6.60 -4.41 7.13
C VAL A 21 5.60 -3.51 7.82
N LEU A 22 4.95 -2.62 7.06
CA LEU A 22 3.83 -1.81 7.53
C LEU A 22 2.52 -2.45 7.06
N CYS A 23 1.63 -2.78 8.00
CA CYS A 23 0.35 -3.40 7.69
C CYS A 23 -0.74 -2.96 8.66
N GLU A 24 -2.02 -3.21 8.34
CA GLU A 24 -3.10 -2.96 9.30
C GLU A 24 -3.06 -3.97 10.46
N GLN A 25 -2.81 -5.25 10.14
CA GLN A 25 -2.80 -6.37 11.08
C GLN A 25 -1.80 -7.42 10.61
N CYS A 26 -1.13 -8.06 11.57
CA CYS A 26 -0.31 -9.25 11.32
C CYS A 26 -1.06 -10.49 11.82
N HIS A 27 -1.28 -11.47 10.94
CA HIS A 27 -1.98 -12.71 11.29
C HIS A 27 -1.03 -13.85 11.67
N VAL A 28 0.27 -13.63 11.54
CA VAL A 28 1.32 -14.60 11.84
C VAL A 28 2.33 -13.99 12.81
N PRO A 29 3.01 -14.79 13.64
CA PRO A 29 4.16 -14.31 14.39
C PRO A 29 5.21 -13.74 13.42
N PRO A 30 5.72 -12.51 13.65
CA PRO A 30 6.84 -11.99 12.88
C PRO A 30 8.05 -12.93 13.00
N ALA A 31 8.78 -13.13 11.91
CA ALA A 31 10.08 -13.78 11.98
C ALA A 31 11.06 -12.89 12.77
N GLU A 32 12.06 -13.47 13.43
CA GLU A 32 13.01 -12.72 14.28
C GLU A 32 13.74 -11.60 13.53
N ASN A 33 13.90 -11.74 12.21
CA ASN A 33 14.58 -10.81 11.32
C ASN A 33 13.64 -9.87 10.53
N ILE A 34 12.34 -9.85 10.84
CA ILE A 34 11.34 -8.97 10.20
C ILE A 34 10.63 -8.15 11.27
N GLN A 35 10.79 -6.83 11.21
CA GLN A 35 10.06 -5.93 12.10
C GLN A 35 8.70 -5.57 11.48
N VAL A 36 7.60 -5.85 12.20
CA VAL A 36 6.25 -5.56 11.72
C VAL A 36 5.65 -4.38 12.50
N HIS A 37 5.25 -3.33 11.77
CA HIS A 37 4.60 -2.13 12.30
C HIS A 37 3.12 -2.16 11.95
N MET A 38 2.28 -2.43 12.95
CA MET A 38 0.83 -2.43 12.78
C MET A 38 0.26 -1.01 12.88
N LEU A 39 -0.37 -0.53 11.81
CA LEU A 39 -0.95 0.81 11.72
C LEU A 39 -2.42 0.87 12.16
N GLY A 40 -2.94 -0.24 12.70
CA GLY A 40 -4.31 -0.38 13.17
C GLY A 40 -5.28 -0.79 12.07
N GLN A 41 -6.34 -1.48 12.48
CA GLN A 41 -7.37 -1.98 11.56
C GLN A 41 -8.15 -0.81 10.94
N GLY A 42 -8.32 -0.85 9.62
CA GLY A 42 -9.17 0.08 8.88
C GLY A 42 -10.63 -0.34 8.81
N LEU A 43 -11.39 0.45 8.05
CA LEU A 43 -12.75 0.09 7.68
C LEU A 43 -12.72 -1.13 6.76
N ARG A 44 -13.61 -2.11 6.99
CA ARG A 44 -13.78 -3.25 6.07
C ARG A 44 -14.40 -2.83 4.73
N LYS A 45 -15.38 -1.93 4.77
CA LYS A 45 -16.09 -1.40 3.61
C LYS A 45 -16.50 0.06 3.85
N PRO A 46 -16.61 0.88 2.79
CA PRO A 46 -16.30 0.55 1.39
C PRO A 46 -14.78 0.52 1.11
N ARG A 47 -14.33 -0.36 0.19
CA ARG A 47 -12.89 -0.62 -0.04
C ARG A 47 -12.08 0.62 -0.42
N TRP A 48 -12.66 1.52 -1.22
CA TRP A 48 -11.98 2.76 -1.62
C TRP A 48 -11.66 3.66 -0.42
N LEU A 49 -12.53 3.68 0.60
CA LEU A 49 -12.30 4.47 1.80
C LEU A 49 -11.30 3.79 2.73
N SER A 50 -11.35 2.46 2.81
CA SER A 50 -10.33 1.66 3.51
C SER A 50 -8.94 1.95 2.97
N ALA A 51 -8.77 1.88 1.64
CA ALA A 51 -7.51 2.18 0.97
C ALA A 51 -7.03 3.62 1.20
N LEU A 52 -7.94 4.61 1.15
CA LEU A 52 -7.63 6.00 1.49
C LEU A 52 -7.09 6.14 2.91
N LEU A 53 -7.77 5.56 3.90
CA LEU A 53 -7.39 5.66 5.30
C LEU A 53 -6.06 4.96 5.57
N PHE A 54 -5.85 3.79 4.98
CA PHE A 54 -4.59 3.07 5.09
C PHE A 54 -3.43 3.85 4.44
N SER A 55 -3.63 4.37 3.23
CA SER A 55 -2.67 5.23 2.51
C SER A 55 -2.27 6.44 3.35
N HIS A 56 -3.24 7.07 4.03
CA HIS A 56 -2.98 8.19 4.93
C HIS A 56 -2.15 7.77 6.16
N ARG A 57 -2.49 6.64 6.80
CA ARG A 57 -1.75 6.12 7.96
C ARG A 57 -0.29 5.77 7.61
N VAL A 58 -0.07 5.14 6.45
CA VAL A 58 1.28 4.85 5.94
C VAL A 58 2.06 6.15 5.73
N THR A 59 1.45 7.14 5.07
CA THR A 59 2.06 8.45 4.84
C THR A 59 2.46 9.13 6.16
N ALA A 60 1.55 9.13 7.14
CA ALA A 60 1.82 9.70 8.46
C ALA A 60 2.94 8.96 9.20
N TRP A 61 2.97 7.63 9.12
CA TRP A 61 4.01 6.82 9.74
C TRP A 61 5.39 7.09 9.12
N VAL A 62 5.48 7.10 7.79
CA VAL A 62 6.74 7.33 7.06
C VAL A 62 7.28 8.74 7.36
N ASN A 63 6.43 9.75 7.35
CA ASN A 63 6.83 11.12 7.68
C ASN A 63 7.27 11.28 9.15
N GLY A 64 6.70 10.48 10.07
CA GLY A 64 7.09 10.47 11.48
C GLY A 64 8.36 9.65 11.77
N HIS A 65 8.78 8.80 10.84
CA HIS A 65 9.94 7.90 10.98
C HIS A 65 10.82 7.98 9.72
N PRO A 66 11.51 9.11 9.49
CA PRO A 66 12.38 9.25 8.33
C PRO A 66 13.51 8.22 8.37
N GLN A 67 13.65 7.45 7.29
CA GLN A 67 14.68 6.41 7.12
C GLN A 67 15.37 6.59 5.76
N PRO A 68 16.44 7.41 5.68
CA PRO A 68 17.05 7.82 4.41
C PRO A 68 17.72 6.67 3.63
N ASP A 69 18.21 5.65 4.34
CA ASP A 69 18.91 4.51 3.75
C ASP A 69 17.98 3.30 3.52
N THR A 70 16.68 3.55 3.31
CA THR A 70 15.66 2.50 3.18
C THR A 70 14.89 2.62 1.87
N VAL A 71 14.77 1.49 1.17
CA VAL A 71 13.89 1.36 0.01
C VAL A 71 12.50 0.95 0.48
N ILE A 72 11.49 1.70 0.05
CA ILE A 72 10.07 1.44 0.35
C ILE A 72 9.44 0.75 -0.86
N HIS A 73 9.00 -0.49 -0.67
CA HIS A 73 8.27 -1.25 -1.67
C HIS A 73 6.79 -1.38 -1.28
N SER A 74 5.92 -0.68 -1.99
CA SER A 74 4.47 -0.72 -1.79
C SER A 74 3.81 -1.87 -2.56
N HIS A 75 2.80 -2.46 -1.94
CA HIS A 75 1.93 -3.48 -2.54
C HIS A 75 0.45 -3.08 -2.52
N GLU A 76 0.15 -1.84 -2.13
CA GLU A 76 -1.20 -1.27 -2.07
C GLU A 76 -1.16 0.19 -2.55
N THR A 77 -2.31 0.84 -2.74
CA THR A 77 -2.42 2.21 -3.25
C THR A 77 -1.94 3.25 -2.21
N THR A 78 -0.63 3.32 -1.97
CA THR A 78 0.04 4.32 -1.12
C THR A 78 0.73 5.37 -1.98
N GLY A 79 0.96 6.57 -1.45
CA GLY A 79 1.62 7.66 -2.17
C GLY A 79 3.04 7.99 -1.67
N VAL A 80 3.67 7.07 -0.95
CA VAL A 80 5.03 7.22 -0.39
C VAL A 80 5.80 5.92 -0.59
N HIS A 81 6.49 5.76 -1.72
CA HIS A 81 7.26 4.56 -2.00
C HIS A 81 8.27 4.78 -3.12
N HIS A 82 9.31 3.95 -3.15
CA HIS A 82 10.30 3.96 -4.23
C HIS A 82 9.94 2.93 -5.33
N ILE A 83 9.27 1.85 -4.93
CA ILE A 83 8.82 0.78 -5.81
C ILE A 83 7.36 0.48 -5.47
N THR A 84 6.51 0.31 -6.48
CA THR A 84 5.16 -0.24 -6.29
C THR A 84 4.93 -1.46 -7.17
N THR A 85 4.07 -2.37 -6.72
CA THR A 85 3.61 -3.52 -7.50
C THR A 85 2.10 -3.55 -7.56
N PHE A 86 1.58 -3.38 -8.78
CA PHE A 86 0.17 -3.53 -9.09
C PHE A 86 -0.21 -5.01 -9.13
N HIS A 87 -1.06 -5.44 -8.18
CA HIS A 87 -1.60 -6.81 -8.13
C HIS A 87 -2.85 -7.00 -9.00
N GLY A 88 -3.33 -5.94 -9.64
CA GLY A 88 -4.49 -5.93 -10.52
C GLY A 88 -4.35 -4.88 -11.62
N PRO A 89 -5.27 -4.85 -12.59
CA PRO A 89 -5.23 -3.86 -13.66
C PRO A 89 -5.46 -2.45 -13.11
N PRO A 90 -4.83 -1.42 -13.69
CA PRO A 90 -5.08 -0.03 -13.30
C PRO A 90 -6.56 0.35 -13.40
N PHE A 91 -7.05 1.04 -12.37
CA PHE A 91 -8.39 1.58 -12.28
C PHE A 91 -8.67 2.62 -13.36
N ALA A 92 -7.65 3.31 -13.88
CA ALA A 92 -7.71 4.27 -14.99
C ALA A 92 -8.47 3.79 -16.22
N ARG A 93 -8.59 2.47 -16.42
CA ARG A 93 -9.45 1.87 -17.48
C ARG A 93 -10.90 2.33 -17.42
N ILE A 94 -11.41 2.78 -16.27
CA ILE A 94 -12.74 3.38 -16.14
C ILE A 94 -12.94 4.60 -17.06
N ARG A 95 -11.86 5.27 -17.47
CA ARG A 95 -11.90 6.40 -18.43
C ARG A 95 -12.47 6.01 -19.80
N GLN A 96 -12.40 4.72 -20.16
CA GLN A 96 -12.97 4.16 -21.39
C GLN A 96 -14.47 3.86 -21.27
N SER A 97 -15.04 3.93 -20.06
CA SER A 97 -16.47 3.69 -19.85
C SER A 97 -17.33 4.91 -20.17
N PRO A 98 -18.63 4.74 -20.45
CA PRO A 98 -19.56 5.84 -20.61
C PRO A 98 -19.53 6.82 -19.43
N TRP A 99 -19.76 8.11 -19.70
CA TRP A 99 -19.57 9.20 -18.74
C TRP A 99 -20.35 9.01 -17.43
N TRP A 100 -21.57 8.50 -17.48
CA TRP A 100 -22.38 8.27 -16.28
C TRP A 100 -21.79 7.22 -15.33
N LYS A 101 -20.98 6.26 -15.83
CA LYS A 101 -20.26 5.29 -14.99
C LYS A 101 -19.00 5.89 -14.36
N ARG A 102 -18.54 7.04 -14.86
CA ARG A 102 -17.33 7.74 -14.38
C ARG A 102 -17.63 8.72 -13.24
N ILE A 103 -18.89 9.13 -13.07
CA ILE A 103 -19.27 10.13 -12.06
C ILE A 103 -19.70 9.42 -10.78
N SER A 104 -18.74 9.13 -9.91
CA SER A 104 -19.02 8.74 -8.53
C SER A 104 -17.84 9.08 -7.61
N LEU A 105 -18.11 9.29 -6.32
CA LEU A 105 -17.06 9.52 -5.32
C LEU A 105 -16.05 8.35 -5.29
N ARG A 106 -16.54 7.12 -5.44
CA ARG A 106 -15.69 5.93 -5.56
C ARG A 106 -14.72 6.04 -6.74
N VAL A 107 -15.20 6.44 -7.92
CA VAL A 107 -14.35 6.56 -9.11
C VAL A 107 -13.31 7.65 -8.91
N TYR A 108 -13.71 8.81 -8.39
CA TYR A 108 -12.79 9.90 -8.07
C TYR A 108 -11.69 9.44 -7.09
N ALA A 109 -12.08 8.82 -5.97
CA ALA A 109 -11.14 8.38 -4.94
C ALA A 109 -10.13 7.34 -5.44
N ASN A 110 -10.57 6.35 -6.23
CA ASN A 110 -9.65 5.35 -6.78
C ASN A 110 -8.70 5.94 -7.82
N LEU A 111 -9.18 6.87 -8.67
CA LEU A 111 -8.30 7.56 -9.63
C LEU A 111 -7.26 8.43 -8.91
N TRP A 112 -7.66 9.13 -7.85
CA TRP A 112 -6.76 9.93 -7.04
C TRP A 112 -5.71 9.07 -6.30
N LEU A 113 -6.13 7.94 -5.75
CA LEU A 113 -5.23 6.97 -5.11
C LEU A 113 -4.21 6.40 -6.10
N GLU A 114 -4.68 5.99 -7.28
CA GLU A 114 -3.81 5.43 -8.32
C GLU A 114 -2.84 6.47 -8.90
N GLU A 115 -3.29 7.71 -9.09
CA GLU A 115 -2.41 8.80 -9.52
C GLU A 115 -1.31 9.06 -8.49
N ARG A 116 -1.64 9.06 -7.20
CA ARG A 116 -0.64 9.15 -6.12
C ARG A 116 0.28 7.95 -6.06
N GLU A 117 -0.21 6.76 -6.42
CA GLU A 117 0.62 5.58 -6.48
C GLU A 117 1.61 5.62 -7.65
N LEU A 118 1.20 6.12 -8.81
CA LEU A 118 2.04 6.16 -10.00
C LEU A 118 3.00 7.35 -10.04
N CYS A 119 2.54 8.50 -9.56
CA CYS A 119 3.23 9.78 -9.66
C CYS A 119 3.71 10.29 -8.30
N GLY A 120 3.61 9.46 -7.26
CA GLY A 120 4.12 9.77 -5.93
C GLY A 120 5.65 9.92 -5.92
N PRO A 121 6.20 10.70 -4.98
CA PRO A 121 7.64 10.86 -4.82
C PRO A 121 8.33 9.59 -4.32
#